data_AF-A1S5G7-F1
#
_entry.id   AF-A1S5G7-F1
#
_cell.length_a   1.000
_cell.length_b   1.000
_cell.length_c   1.000
_cell.angle_alpha   90.00
_cell.angle_beta   90.00
_cell.angle_gamma   90.00
#
_symmetry.space_group_name_H-M   'P 1'
#
loop_
_entity.id
_entity.type
_entity.pdbx_description
1 polymer ?
#
loop_
_entity_poly.entity_id
_entity_poly.type
_entity_poly.pdbx_seq_one_letter_code
_entity_poly.pdbx_strand_id
1 'polypeptide(L)'
;MMVMSAMGLAAMVPVAANAAVTGAQKTLVFLVNFQENPNDLPMSVSEADAMVFGTVNDFYRAASDNQLWLTGTVAGVFTAPMSNQVCNNANTLAQSINEQAIAAGVPLNQYDRYVYLTTKDACQSEGSATLTGLPSRAVINGPQPARVVAHEFGHNLGLEHAGAWDCDAGTLAGNCRVIEYGDSYSTMGNSDMGYFGAEQKEQLGWVSAASGAVAVAAEDGVYTLGAYEQSNGQPIAVKIPRGADPVTGKQRWFYIEYRQSLAHDSFLAARSYTLYRGDVTEGVLVRMVTEGEPRSRVLHMKPDAYFKQRYGMNDWKDPAMAIGDSFTDPDSGVTFSLLSANGNTADISVQLGSAAGQCLKAAPTVTAVQSVASGNAGDTVQYSVRIENRDSADCAATDYRVAASLLSGWQANTATVTLAPGASQQVTLAVTSAGNSADGNYNVPVTATSLADTSVKGSTNLTYQVIAAPAASELVANNDLVNISSKQAVTIAVKANDVIAQGASVTVQVSAAAKGSVEVLSDGSVRYTPAKAFKTSDSFSYTLFDGISSSSATVTVTLSSSTTDTGDTSTGGSTGGKGKNR
;
A
#
# COMPACT_ATOMS: atom_id res chain seq x y z
N MET A 1 18.56 9.68 -42.97
CA MET A 1 18.87 10.49 -41.77
C MET A 1 17.74 11.51 -41.62
N MET A 2 16.67 11.11 -40.94
CA MET A 2 15.49 11.95 -40.72
C MET A 2 15.18 11.84 -39.23
N VAL A 3 15.39 12.93 -38.52
CA VAL A 3 15.23 13.04 -37.07
C VAL A 3 13.73 13.15 -36.78
N MET A 4 13.13 12.09 -36.25
CA MET A 4 11.77 12.17 -35.68
C MET A 4 11.88 12.63 -34.23
N SER A 5 11.33 13.82 -34.00
CA SER A 5 11.16 14.46 -32.70
C SER A 5 10.29 13.59 -31.78
N ALA A 6 10.82 13.21 -30.62
CA ALA A 6 10.08 12.52 -29.58
C ALA A 6 9.07 13.49 -28.95
N MET A 7 7.79 13.32 -29.29
CA MET A 7 6.68 13.88 -28.53
C MET A 7 6.74 13.28 -27.12
N GLY A 8 6.79 14.14 -26.10
CA GLY A 8 6.79 13.73 -24.69
C GLY A 8 5.57 12.88 -24.38
N LEU A 9 5.79 11.63 -23.99
CA LEU A 9 4.78 10.79 -23.39
C LEU A 9 4.45 11.39 -22.02
N ALA A 10 3.24 11.93 -21.91
CA ALA A 10 2.67 12.35 -20.63
C ALA A 10 2.79 11.19 -19.64
N ALA A 11 3.26 11.49 -18.42
CA ALA A 11 3.30 10.54 -17.32
C ALA A 11 1.91 9.91 -17.15
N MET A 12 1.84 8.58 -17.27
CA MET A 12 0.66 7.83 -16.86
C MET A 12 0.55 7.95 -15.34
N VAL A 13 -0.38 8.79 -14.91
CA VAL A 13 -0.88 8.85 -13.53
C VAL A 13 -1.34 7.43 -13.16
N PRO A 14 -0.98 6.89 -11.98
CA PRO A 14 -1.54 5.62 -11.54
C PRO A 14 -3.07 5.73 -11.59
N VAL A 15 -3.73 4.79 -12.25
CA VAL A 15 -5.19 4.66 -12.15
C VAL A 15 -5.47 4.48 -10.68
N ALA A 16 -6.06 5.50 -10.06
CA ALA A 16 -6.52 5.41 -8.69
C ALA A 16 -7.40 4.16 -8.58
N ALA A 17 -7.18 3.33 -7.56
CA ALA A 17 -8.27 2.49 -7.08
C ALA A 17 -9.47 3.43 -6.93
N ASN A 18 -10.62 3.08 -7.54
CA ASN A 18 -11.82 3.90 -7.36
C ASN A 18 -11.96 4.14 -5.84
N ALA A 19 -12.05 5.41 -5.45
CA ALA A 19 -12.16 5.74 -4.03
C ALA A 19 -13.34 4.96 -3.44
N ALA A 20 -13.11 4.26 -2.33
CA ALA A 20 -14.12 3.42 -1.71
C ALA A 20 -15.42 4.21 -1.49
N VAL A 21 -16.54 3.68 -1.96
CA VAL A 21 -17.83 4.38 -1.94
C VAL A 21 -18.45 4.19 -0.56
N THR A 22 -18.09 5.07 0.37
CA THR A 22 -18.45 4.95 1.80
C THR A 22 -19.13 6.22 2.33
N GLY A 23 -19.67 6.13 3.54
CA GLY A 23 -20.31 7.24 4.23
C GLY A 23 -21.77 7.48 3.81
N ALA A 24 -22.32 8.56 4.36
CA ALA A 24 -23.67 9.02 4.06
C ALA A 24 -23.79 9.44 2.59
N GLN A 25 -24.69 8.80 1.86
CA GLN A 25 -25.10 9.22 0.53
C GLN A 25 -26.32 10.14 0.68
N LYS A 26 -26.13 11.43 0.42
CA LYS A 26 -27.21 12.41 0.49
C LYS A 26 -28.11 12.28 -0.72
N THR A 27 -29.32 11.77 -0.51
CA THR A 27 -30.28 11.41 -1.56
C THR A 27 -31.54 12.27 -1.43
N LEU A 28 -31.98 12.87 -2.53
CA LEU A 28 -33.25 13.57 -2.63
C LEU A 28 -34.22 12.73 -3.47
N VAL A 29 -35.44 12.51 -2.95
CA VAL A 29 -36.46 11.68 -3.62
C VAL A 29 -37.58 12.56 -4.16
N PHE A 30 -37.95 12.37 -5.43
CA PHE A 30 -39.06 13.06 -6.09
C PHE A 30 -40.18 12.07 -6.38
N LEU A 31 -41.42 12.47 -6.13
CA LEU A 31 -42.61 11.77 -6.63
C LEU A 31 -43.05 12.48 -7.91
N VAL A 32 -43.15 11.74 -9.00
CA VAL A 32 -43.36 12.32 -10.33
C VAL A 32 -44.61 11.73 -10.97
N ASN A 33 -45.52 12.59 -11.40
CA ASN A 33 -46.62 12.24 -12.30
C ASN A 33 -46.47 12.97 -13.64
N PHE A 34 -47.38 12.71 -14.57
CA PHE A 34 -47.31 13.22 -15.95
C PHE A 34 -48.51 14.11 -16.28
N GLN A 35 -48.38 14.91 -17.33
CA GLN A 35 -49.35 15.95 -17.70
C GLN A 35 -50.80 15.45 -17.89
N GLU A 36 -50.98 14.20 -18.35
CA GLU A 36 -52.31 13.62 -18.54
C GLU A 36 -53.01 13.31 -17.21
N ASN A 37 -52.23 12.95 -16.19
CA ASN A 37 -52.73 12.51 -14.89
C ASN A 37 -51.98 13.25 -13.76
N PRO A 38 -52.13 14.59 -13.66
CA PRO A 38 -51.33 15.42 -12.76
C PRO A 38 -51.66 15.25 -11.28
N ASN A 39 -52.69 14.47 -10.97
CA ASN A 39 -53.11 14.15 -9.60
C ASN A 39 -52.73 12.72 -9.18
N ASP A 40 -52.21 11.91 -10.10
CA ASP A 40 -51.78 10.55 -9.76
C ASP A 40 -50.52 10.59 -8.91
N LEU A 41 -50.37 9.60 -8.04
CA LEU A 41 -49.17 9.44 -7.22
C LEU A 41 -48.59 8.04 -7.45
N PRO A 42 -47.26 7.92 -7.62
CA PRO A 42 -46.61 6.62 -7.66
C PRO A 42 -46.74 5.89 -6.30
N MET A 43 -46.70 6.67 -5.22
CA MET A 43 -46.91 6.26 -3.82
C MET A 43 -47.04 7.53 -2.96
N SER A 44 -47.42 7.38 -1.70
CA SER A 44 -47.38 8.48 -0.73
C SER A 44 -45.95 8.87 -0.35
N VAL A 45 -45.79 10.07 0.22
CA VAL A 45 -44.50 10.57 0.73
C VAL A 45 -43.93 9.65 1.81
N SER A 46 -44.77 9.16 2.73
CA SER A 46 -44.34 8.22 3.78
C SER A 46 -43.92 6.86 3.24
N GLU A 47 -44.58 6.36 2.20
CA GLU A 47 -44.20 5.09 1.56
C GLU A 47 -42.86 5.23 0.82
N ALA A 48 -42.64 6.36 0.13
CA ALA A 48 -41.37 6.64 -0.52
C ALA A 48 -40.21 6.79 0.47
N ASP A 49 -40.45 7.47 1.59
CA ASP A 49 -39.49 7.60 2.68
C ASP A 49 -39.12 6.22 3.27
N ALA A 50 -40.14 5.42 3.62
CA ALA A 50 -39.94 4.06 4.14
C ALA A 50 -39.25 3.11 3.14
N MET A 51 -39.51 3.28 1.85
CA MET A 51 -38.87 2.49 0.80
C MET A 51 -37.40 2.86 0.65
N VAL A 52 -37.07 4.14 0.44
CA VAL A 52 -35.72 4.59 0.12
C VAL A 52 -34.84 4.64 1.37
N PHE A 53 -35.29 5.30 2.43
CA PHE A 53 -34.49 5.52 3.65
C PHE A 53 -34.69 4.44 4.72
N GLY A 54 -35.69 3.58 4.54
CA GLY A 54 -35.83 2.32 5.28
C GLY A 54 -35.27 1.15 4.47
N THR A 55 -36.12 0.49 3.69
CA THR A 55 -35.81 -0.83 3.06
C THR A 55 -34.53 -0.82 2.22
N VAL A 56 -34.36 0.17 1.33
CA VAL A 56 -33.17 0.26 0.45
C VAL A 56 -31.94 0.67 1.25
N ASN A 57 -32.06 1.60 2.19
CA ASN A 57 -30.99 1.97 3.10
C ASN A 57 -30.49 0.77 3.92
N ASP A 58 -31.41 -0.03 4.47
CA ASP A 58 -31.07 -1.19 5.29
C ASP A 58 -30.35 -2.26 4.45
N PHE A 59 -30.77 -2.46 3.20
CA PHE A 59 -30.04 -3.29 2.25
C PHE A 59 -28.61 -2.79 2.04
N TYR A 60 -28.40 -1.50 1.76
CA TYR A 60 -27.06 -0.96 1.56
C TYR A 60 -26.18 -1.01 2.81
N ARG A 61 -26.76 -0.76 3.99
CA ARG A 61 -26.06 -0.93 5.26
C ARG A 61 -25.61 -2.37 5.45
N ALA A 62 -26.51 -3.33 5.25
CA ALA A 62 -26.18 -4.74 5.39
C ALA A 62 -25.16 -5.19 4.33
N ALA A 63 -25.31 -4.77 3.08
CA ALA A 63 -24.44 -5.17 1.97
C ALA A 63 -23.00 -4.63 2.13
N SER A 64 -22.85 -3.46 2.73
CA SER A 64 -21.57 -2.77 2.92
C SER A 64 -20.96 -2.94 4.31
N ASP A 65 -21.56 -3.76 5.18
CA ASP A 65 -21.19 -3.84 6.60
C ASP A 65 -21.13 -2.45 7.28
N ASN A 66 -22.22 -1.69 7.12
CA ASN A 66 -22.41 -0.32 7.60
C ASN A 66 -21.45 0.74 7.04
N GLN A 67 -20.64 0.42 6.04
CA GLN A 67 -19.73 1.38 5.42
C GLN A 67 -20.46 2.43 4.57
N LEU A 68 -21.66 2.13 4.06
CA LEU A 68 -22.50 3.06 3.30
C LEU A 68 -23.94 3.07 3.83
N TRP A 69 -24.55 4.25 3.83
CA TRP A 69 -25.97 4.43 4.16
C TRP A 69 -26.58 5.61 3.43
N LEU A 70 -27.90 5.63 3.32
CA LEU A 70 -28.66 6.70 2.68
C LEU A 70 -29.15 7.70 3.72
N THR A 71 -29.12 8.99 3.37
CA THR A 71 -29.70 10.08 4.18
C THR A 71 -30.39 11.06 3.27
N GLY A 72 -31.49 11.67 3.72
CA GLY A 72 -32.12 12.76 2.98
C GLY A 72 -33.60 12.88 3.23
N THR A 73 -34.34 13.31 2.22
CA THR A 73 -35.78 13.57 2.32
C THR A 73 -36.49 13.30 1.00
N VAL A 74 -37.82 13.18 1.07
CA VAL A 74 -38.71 13.26 -0.09
C VAL A 74 -39.07 14.73 -0.32
N ALA A 75 -38.78 15.25 -1.51
CA ALA A 75 -39.00 16.65 -1.90
C ALA A 75 -40.49 17.00 -2.12
N GLY A 76 -41.32 15.99 -2.37
CA GLY A 76 -42.74 16.14 -2.66
C GLY A 76 -43.10 15.67 -4.07
N VAL A 77 -44.25 16.15 -4.56
CA VAL A 77 -44.87 15.72 -5.81
C VAL A 77 -44.66 16.78 -6.90
N PHE A 78 -44.23 16.33 -8.08
CA PHE A 78 -43.96 17.17 -9.24
C PHE A 78 -44.63 16.58 -10.48
N THR A 79 -45.08 17.44 -11.39
CA THR A 79 -45.72 17.02 -12.64
C THR A 79 -44.78 17.25 -13.81
N ALA A 80 -44.31 16.17 -14.43
CA ALA A 80 -43.49 16.26 -15.62
C ALA A 80 -44.34 16.80 -16.79
N PRO A 81 -43.87 17.85 -17.51
CA PRO A 81 -44.58 18.44 -18.65
C PRO A 81 -44.38 17.59 -19.92
N MET A 82 -44.63 16.29 -19.80
CA MET A 82 -44.41 15.29 -20.84
C MET A 82 -45.48 14.21 -20.73
N SER A 83 -45.73 13.54 -21.86
CA SER A 83 -46.83 12.59 -21.98
C SER A 83 -46.47 11.22 -21.40
N ASN A 84 -47.33 10.64 -20.57
CA ASN A 84 -47.16 9.25 -20.14
C ASN A 84 -47.50 8.20 -21.22
N GLN A 85 -48.03 8.63 -22.37
CA GLN A 85 -48.38 7.74 -23.49
C GLN A 85 -47.18 7.39 -24.38
N VAL A 86 -46.02 8.02 -24.16
CA VAL A 86 -44.77 7.75 -24.86
C VAL A 86 -43.69 7.31 -23.87
N CYS A 87 -42.66 6.64 -24.38
CA CYS A 87 -41.50 6.31 -23.55
C CYS A 87 -40.62 7.56 -23.43
N ASN A 88 -40.53 8.12 -22.22
CA ASN A 88 -39.83 9.37 -21.98
C ASN A 88 -38.33 9.14 -21.77
N ASN A 89 -37.52 10.08 -22.26
CA ASN A 89 -36.10 10.06 -21.96
C ASN A 89 -35.87 10.44 -20.48
N ALA A 90 -35.25 9.55 -19.73
CA ALA A 90 -35.07 9.71 -18.30
C ALA A 90 -34.17 10.91 -17.90
N ASN A 91 -33.25 11.36 -18.76
CA ASN A 91 -32.47 12.58 -18.51
C ASN A 91 -33.33 13.84 -18.67
N THR A 92 -34.14 13.89 -19.74
CA THR A 92 -35.06 15.02 -19.98
C THR A 92 -36.12 15.11 -18.88
N LEU A 93 -36.65 13.97 -18.42
CA LEU A 93 -37.56 13.92 -17.29
C LEU A 93 -36.91 14.51 -16.04
N ALA A 94 -35.74 13.97 -15.63
CA ALA A 94 -35.04 14.44 -14.45
C ALA A 94 -34.69 15.94 -14.51
N GLN A 95 -34.24 16.43 -15.67
CA GLN A 95 -33.97 17.85 -15.87
C GLN A 95 -35.23 18.70 -15.63
N SER A 96 -36.37 18.33 -16.23
CA SER A 96 -37.63 19.07 -16.07
C SER A 96 -38.11 19.13 -14.61
N ILE A 97 -37.90 18.04 -13.85
CA ILE A 97 -38.27 17.97 -12.44
C ILE A 97 -37.31 18.79 -11.59
N ASN A 98 -36.02 18.77 -11.89
CA ASN A 98 -35.03 19.59 -11.18
C ASN A 98 -35.32 21.10 -11.35
N GLU A 99 -35.67 21.54 -12.56
CA GLU A 99 -36.04 22.93 -12.83
C GLU A 99 -37.27 23.34 -12.01
N GLN A 100 -38.30 22.49 -11.93
CA GLN A 100 -39.48 22.74 -11.08
C GLN A 100 -39.14 22.76 -9.59
N ALA A 101 -38.30 21.83 -9.13
CA ALA A 101 -37.87 21.75 -7.74
C ALA A 101 -37.08 23.00 -7.31
N ILE A 102 -36.18 23.49 -8.17
CA ILE A 102 -35.46 24.75 -7.95
C ILE A 102 -36.44 25.93 -7.86
N ALA A 103 -37.43 26.00 -8.78
CA ALA A 103 -38.46 27.04 -8.74
C ALA A 103 -39.32 26.97 -7.46
N ALA A 104 -39.52 25.77 -6.91
CA ALA A 104 -40.20 25.54 -5.63
C ALA A 104 -39.30 25.76 -4.39
N GLY A 105 -38.03 26.14 -4.57
CA GLY A 105 -37.10 26.42 -3.47
C GLY A 105 -36.44 25.18 -2.85
N VAL A 106 -36.47 24.02 -3.52
CA VAL A 106 -35.80 22.81 -3.05
C VAL A 106 -34.28 22.94 -3.23
N PRO A 107 -33.47 22.77 -2.16
CA PRO A 107 -32.02 23.00 -2.23
C PRO A 107 -31.27 21.79 -2.80
N LEU A 108 -31.33 21.60 -4.11
CA LEU A 108 -30.71 20.47 -4.82
C LEU A 108 -29.21 20.32 -4.52
N ASN A 109 -28.48 21.44 -4.39
CA ASN A 109 -27.04 21.47 -4.13
C ASN A 109 -26.59 20.86 -2.78
N GLN A 110 -27.53 20.47 -1.91
CA GLN A 110 -27.22 19.79 -0.65
C GLN A 110 -27.17 18.26 -0.78
N TYR A 111 -27.54 17.72 -1.95
CA TYR A 111 -27.67 16.29 -2.20
C TYR A 111 -26.78 15.86 -3.36
N ASP A 112 -26.21 14.65 -3.24
CA ASP A 112 -25.32 14.07 -4.24
C ASP A 112 -26.09 13.14 -5.19
N ARG A 113 -27.32 12.76 -4.85
CA ARG A 113 -28.07 11.72 -5.56
C ARG A 113 -29.56 12.06 -5.63
N TYR A 114 -30.17 11.81 -6.79
CA TYR A 114 -31.58 12.08 -7.04
C TYR A 114 -32.31 10.81 -7.46
N VAL A 115 -33.38 10.46 -6.75
CA VAL A 115 -34.26 9.34 -7.08
C VAL A 115 -35.62 9.89 -7.51
N TYR A 116 -36.07 9.54 -8.71
CA TYR A 116 -37.35 9.95 -9.26
C TYR A 116 -38.26 8.74 -9.31
N LEU A 117 -39.20 8.64 -8.36
CA LEU A 117 -40.24 7.62 -8.37
C LEU A 117 -41.37 8.15 -9.24
N THR A 118 -41.67 7.52 -10.37
CA THR A 118 -42.65 8.03 -11.32
C THR A 118 -43.91 7.17 -11.34
N THR A 119 -45.06 7.74 -11.71
CA THR A 119 -46.16 6.94 -12.28
C THR A 119 -45.69 6.27 -13.57
N LYS A 120 -46.42 5.28 -14.09
CA LYS A 120 -45.97 4.54 -15.28
C LYS A 120 -46.12 5.35 -16.57
N ASP A 121 -45.08 5.32 -17.41
CA ASP A 121 -45.14 5.75 -18.81
C ASP A 121 -45.07 4.57 -19.79
N ALA A 122 -44.92 4.81 -21.09
CA ALA A 122 -44.88 3.75 -22.10
C ALA A 122 -43.52 3.03 -22.23
N CYS A 123 -42.50 3.38 -21.45
CA CYS A 123 -41.23 2.67 -21.44
C CYS A 123 -41.40 1.24 -20.90
N GLN A 124 -40.66 0.30 -21.49
CA GLN A 124 -40.66 -1.10 -21.05
C GLN A 124 -39.71 -1.36 -19.88
N SER A 125 -38.71 -0.49 -19.68
CA SER A 125 -37.75 -0.58 -18.57
C SER A 125 -38.41 -0.21 -17.24
N GLU A 126 -38.08 -0.96 -16.18
CA GLU A 126 -38.51 -0.69 -14.80
C GLU A 126 -37.78 0.52 -14.20
N GLY A 127 -36.58 0.82 -14.68
CA GLY A 127 -35.77 1.95 -14.22
C GLY A 127 -34.67 2.35 -15.19
N SER A 128 -34.00 3.46 -14.85
CA SER A 128 -32.78 3.91 -15.53
C SER A 128 -31.96 4.83 -14.63
N ALA A 129 -30.66 4.57 -14.58
CA ALA A 129 -29.73 5.32 -13.75
C ALA A 129 -28.49 5.82 -14.50
N THR A 130 -27.83 6.81 -13.93
CA THR A 130 -26.46 7.20 -14.30
C THR A 130 -25.45 6.25 -13.68
N LEU A 131 -24.40 5.89 -14.42
CA LEU A 131 -23.32 5.02 -13.92
C LEU A 131 -22.25 5.80 -13.14
N THR A 132 -21.97 7.04 -13.56
CA THR A 132 -20.91 7.87 -13.00
C THR A 132 -21.36 9.32 -12.84
N GLY A 133 -20.63 10.08 -12.03
CA GLY A 133 -20.85 11.50 -11.81
C GLY A 133 -21.75 11.82 -10.61
N LEU A 134 -21.54 13.01 -10.05
CA LEU A 134 -22.37 13.61 -9.02
C LEU A 134 -22.86 14.99 -9.51
N PRO A 135 -24.15 15.34 -9.33
CA PRO A 135 -25.18 14.51 -8.73
C PRO A 135 -25.58 13.33 -9.64
N SER A 136 -25.85 12.17 -9.04
CA SER A 136 -26.33 10.99 -9.77
C SER A 136 -27.86 10.98 -9.87
N ARG A 137 -28.40 10.18 -10.79
CA ARG A 137 -29.84 10.05 -11.04
C ARG A 137 -30.24 8.59 -11.10
N ALA A 138 -31.38 8.24 -10.49
CA ALA A 138 -32.12 7.00 -10.72
C ALA A 138 -33.60 7.33 -10.98
N VAL A 139 -34.13 6.96 -12.14
CA VAL A 139 -35.55 7.11 -12.49
C VAL A 139 -36.20 5.74 -12.42
N ILE A 140 -37.29 5.64 -11.66
CA ILE A 140 -38.02 4.39 -11.42
C ILE A 140 -39.38 4.52 -12.08
N ASN A 141 -39.63 3.70 -13.10
CA ASN A 141 -40.81 3.81 -13.96
C ASN A 141 -41.99 3.02 -13.40
N GLY A 142 -42.97 3.75 -12.89
CA GLY A 142 -44.15 3.19 -12.24
C GLY A 142 -43.91 2.77 -10.79
N PRO A 143 -44.97 2.33 -10.09
CA PRO A 143 -44.82 1.72 -8.77
C PRO A 143 -44.00 0.43 -8.89
N GLN A 144 -42.78 0.44 -8.34
CA GLN A 144 -41.84 -0.67 -8.38
C GLN A 144 -41.46 -1.10 -6.94
N PRO A 145 -41.05 -2.36 -6.74
CA PRO A 145 -40.55 -2.81 -5.44
C PRO A 145 -39.19 -2.18 -5.11
N ALA A 146 -38.84 -2.18 -3.82
CA ALA A 146 -37.55 -1.66 -3.32
C ALA A 146 -36.32 -2.21 -4.06
N ARG A 147 -36.41 -3.46 -4.57
CA ARG A 147 -35.39 -4.07 -5.44
C ARG A 147 -34.96 -3.17 -6.59
N VAL A 148 -35.92 -2.60 -7.34
CA VAL A 148 -35.60 -1.80 -8.53
C VAL A 148 -34.88 -0.53 -8.10
N VAL A 149 -35.31 0.08 -7.00
CA VAL A 149 -34.63 1.25 -6.43
C VAL A 149 -33.20 0.91 -6.00
N ALA A 150 -33.01 -0.22 -5.32
CA ALA A 150 -31.68 -0.69 -4.93
C ALA A 150 -30.80 -1.01 -6.16
N HIS A 151 -31.36 -1.60 -7.21
CA HIS A 151 -30.67 -1.87 -8.47
C HIS A 151 -30.17 -0.58 -9.15
N GLU A 152 -31.08 0.37 -9.38
CA GLU A 152 -30.76 1.64 -10.04
C GLU A 152 -29.82 2.50 -9.19
N PHE A 153 -29.92 2.42 -7.85
CA PHE A 153 -28.95 3.04 -6.97
C PHE A 153 -27.57 2.36 -7.09
N GLY A 154 -27.50 1.06 -7.34
CA GLY A 154 -26.24 0.34 -7.56
C GLY A 154 -25.48 0.88 -8.78
N HIS A 155 -26.21 1.21 -9.86
CA HIS A 155 -25.64 1.94 -10.99
C HIS A 155 -25.09 3.31 -10.59
N ASN A 156 -25.77 4.06 -9.74
CA ASN A 156 -25.26 5.34 -9.24
C ASN A 156 -23.95 5.21 -8.43
N LEU A 157 -23.59 4.00 -8.00
CA LEU A 157 -22.30 3.70 -7.36
C LEU A 157 -21.24 3.19 -8.35
N GLY A 158 -21.57 3.03 -9.62
CA GLY A 158 -20.66 2.55 -10.67
C GLY A 158 -20.72 1.05 -10.95
N LEU A 159 -21.72 0.33 -10.41
CA LEU A 159 -21.94 -1.08 -10.76
C LEU A 159 -22.67 -1.22 -12.10
N GLU A 160 -22.36 -2.27 -12.86
CA GLU A 160 -23.16 -2.68 -14.01
C GLU A 160 -23.89 -4.01 -13.76
N HIS A 161 -24.69 -4.44 -14.73
CA HIS A 161 -25.51 -5.66 -14.60
C HIS A 161 -24.66 -6.90 -14.35
N ALA A 162 -25.06 -7.66 -13.32
CA ALA A 162 -24.57 -9.00 -13.07
C ALA A 162 -25.28 -9.97 -14.02
N GLY A 163 -24.50 -10.71 -14.81
CA GLY A 163 -25.00 -11.56 -15.89
C GLY A 163 -24.64 -13.03 -15.70
N ALA A 164 -24.99 -13.85 -16.68
CA ALA A 164 -24.57 -15.23 -16.76
C ALA A 164 -23.77 -15.50 -18.04
N TRP A 165 -22.83 -16.44 -17.97
CA TRP A 165 -22.05 -16.91 -19.11
C TRP A 165 -22.61 -18.25 -19.61
N ASP A 166 -23.46 -18.19 -20.63
CA ASP A 166 -24.24 -19.31 -21.12
C ASP A 166 -23.56 -20.01 -22.29
N CYS A 167 -23.00 -21.18 -22.01
CA CYS A 167 -22.32 -22.02 -22.99
C CYS A 167 -23.17 -23.24 -23.35
N ASP A 168 -23.21 -23.58 -24.65
CA ASP A 168 -23.93 -24.75 -25.15
C ASP A 168 -23.25 -26.08 -24.75
N ALA A 169 -21.93 -26.09 -24.61
CA ALA A 169 -21.13 -27.24 -24.15
C ALA A 169 -20.37 -26.91 -22.86
N GLY A 170 -20.45 -27.77 -21.84
CA GLY A 170 -19.70 -27.56 -20.59
C GLY A 170 -19.99 -26.21 -19.90
N THR A 171 -19.09 -25.80 -19.00
CA THR A 171 -19.19 -24.53 -18.26
C THR A 171 -18.55 -23.35 -19.01
N LEU A 172 -17.44 -23.59 -19.72
CA LEU A 172 -16.70 -22.60 -20.53
C LEU A 172 -16.28 -23.19 -21.89
N ALA A 173 -17.15 -23.99 -22.52
CA ALA A 173 -16.82 -24.64 -23.80
C ALA A 173 -17.91 -24.43 -24.87
N GLY A 174 -17.59 -24.74 -26.12
CA GLY A 174 -18.52 -24.54 -27.24
C GLY A 174 -18.82 -23.07 -27.52
N ASN A 175 -20.05 -22.77 -27.93
CA ASN A 175 -20.50 -21.40 -28.19
C ASN A 175 -21.07 -20.82 -26.91
N CYS A 176 -20.46 -19.73 -26.45
CA CYS A 176 -20.88 -19.02 -25.26
C CYS A 176 -21.49 -17.67 -25.61
N ARG A 177 -22.52 -17.28 -24.85
CA ARG A 177 -23.15 -15.95 -24.92
C ARG A 177 -23.35 -15.38 -23.53
N VAL A 178 -23.49 -14.07 -23.46
CA VAL A 178 -23.89 -13.40 -22.22
C VAL A 178 -25.41 -13.41 -22.13
N ILE A 179 -25.94 -13.81 -20.98
CA ILE A 179 -27.31 -13.50 -20.57
C ILE A 179 -27.25 -12.31 -19.64
N GLU A 180 -27.72 -11.16 -20.14
CA GLU A 180 -27.87 -9.96 -19.33
C GLU A 180 -28.88 -10.21 -18.20
N TYR A 181 -28.56 -9.77 -16.97
CA TYR A 181 -29.32 -10.09 -15.75
C TYR A 181 -29.46 -11.59 -15.43
N GLY A 182 -28.56 -12.40 -15.97
CA GLY A 182 -28.53 -13.85 -15.74
C GLY A 182 -28.06 -14.28 -14.35
N ASP A 183 -27.40 -13.39 -13.59
CA ASP A 183 -27.05 -13.67 -12.20
C ASP A 183 -28.25 -13.43 -11.29
N SER A 184 -29.00 -14.48 -11.02
CA SER A 184 -30.22 -14.39 -10.22
C SER A 184 -29.98 -14.24 -8.71
N TYR A 185 -28.72 -14.11 -8.28
CA TYR A 185 -28.29 -14.04 -6.88
C TYR A 185 -27.77 -12.66 -6.46
N SER A 186 -27.57 -11.76 -7.42
CA SER A 186 -27.19 -10.37 -7.17
C SER A 186 -28.36 -9.44 -7.44
N THR A 187 -28.52 -8.40 -6.61
CA THR A 187 -29.44 -7.29 -6.88
C THR A 187 -29.15 -6.60 -8.22
N MET A 188 -27.89 -6.60 -8.71
CA MET A 188 -27.55 -6.09 -10.04
C MET A 188 -27.89 -7.06 -11.18
N GLY A 189 -28.47 -8.22 -10.87
CA GLY A 189 -28.92 -9.19 -11.84
C GLY A 189 -30.44 -9.25 -11.89
N ASN A 190 -31.03 -10.37 -11.47
CA ASN A 190 -32.43 -10.68 -11.75
C ASN A 190 -33.43 -10.10 -10.71
N SER A 191 -34.56 -10.79 -10.54
CA SER A 191 -35.78 -10.34 -9.86
C SER A 191 -35.75 -10.42 -8.32
N ASP A 192 -34.70 -10.96 -7.70
CA ASP A 192 -34.56 -11.05 -6.25
C ASP A 192 -33.55 -10.02 -5.72
N MET A 193 -33.79 -9.51 -4.51
CA MET A 193 -32.95 -8.46 -3.88
C MET A 193 -31.84 -9.06 -3.01
N GLY A 194 -31.02 -9.94 -3.60
CA GLY A 194 -29.88 -10.58 -2.93
C GLY A 194 -28.67 -9.67 -2.81
N TYR A 195 -27.72 -10.02 -1.92
CA TYR A 195 -26.50 -9.23 -1.82
C TYR A 195 -25.74 -9.17 -3.16
N PHE A 196 -25.06 -8.06 -3.40
CA PHE A 196 -24.07 -7.96 -4.49
C PHE A 196 -23.06 -9.10 -4.42
N GLY A 197 -22.47 -9.47 -5.56
CA GLY A 197 -21.32 -10.38 -5.56
C GLY A 197 -20.12 -9.75 -4.85
N ALA A 198 -19.22 -10.58 -4.32
CA ALA A 198 -17.98 -10.15 -3.67
C ALA A 198 -17.13 -9.28 -4.60
N GLU A 199 -17.14 -9.55 -5.90
CA GLU A 199 -16.44 -8.75 -6.91
C GLU A 199 -16.99 -7.33 -7.00
N GLN A 200 -18.31 -7.16 -6.89
CA GLN A 200 -18.97 -5.85 -6.92
C GLN A 200 -18.73 -5.11 -5.60
N LYS A 201 -18.76 -5.82 -4.47
CA LYS A 201 -18.39 -5.23 -3.17
C LYS A 201 -16.92 -4.80 -3.16
N GLU A 202 -16.02 -5.57 -3.78
CA GLU A 202 -14.60 -5.21 -3.91
C GLU A 202 -14.41 -4.00 -4.84
N GLN A 203 -15.15 -3.94 -5.95
CA GLN A 203 -15.17 -2.77 -6.85
C GLN A 203 -15.63 -1.48 -6.14
N LEU A 204 -16.56 -1.60 -5.20
CA LEU A 204 -17.03 -0.48 -4.36
C LEU A 204 -16.10 -0.16 -3.19
N GLY A 205 -15.07 -0.98 -2.97
CA GLY A 205 -14.11 -0.83 -1.88
C GLY A 205 -14.65 -1.23 -0.50
N TRP A 206 -15.75 -2.00 -0.42
CA TRP A 206 -16.33 -2.45 0.85
C TRP A 206 -15.65 -3.71 1.39
N VAL A 207 -15.09 -4.53 0.52
CA VAL A 207 -14.33 -5.74 0.88
C VAL A 207 -13.02 -5.76 0.10
N SER A 208 -12.00 -6.43 0.64
CA SER A 208 -10.72 -6.59 -0.04
C SER A 208 -9.91 -7.72 0.58
N ALA A 209 -8.80 -8.08 -0.05
CA ALA A 209 -7.77 -8.90 0.58
C ALA A 209 -7.15 -8.24 1.81
N ALA A 210 -7.00 -6.91 1.80
CA ALA A 210 -6.41 -6.16 2.91
C ALA A 210 -7.30 -6.18 4.16
N SER A 211 -8.63 -6.22 4.00
CA SER A 211 -9.57 -6.38 5.12
C SER A 211 -9.76 -7.83 5.56
N GLY A 212 -9.15 -8.80 4.86
CA GLY A 212 -9.33 -10.24 5.10
C GLY A 212 -10.67 -10.80 4.62
N ALA A 213 -11.55 -9.97 4.05
CA ALA A 213 -12.87 -10.39 3.57
C ALA A 213 -12.79 -11.20 2.26
N VAL A 214 -11.72 -11.04 1.48
CA VAL A 214 -11.48 -11.80 0.23
C VAL A 214 -10.13 -12.51 0.34
N ALA A 215 -10.10 -13.83 0.23
CA ALA A 215 -8.85 -14.57 0.09
C ALA A 215 -8.37 -14.55 -1.36
N VAL A 216 -7.10 -14.27 -1.59
CA VAL A 216 -6.50 -14.39 -2.93
C VAL A 216 -5.78 -15.73 -3.02
N ALA A 217 -6.16 -16.58 -3.97
CA ALA A 217 -5.48 -17.85 -4.20
C ALA A 217 -4.20 -17.62 -4.99
N ALA A 218 -3.08 -17.41 -4.27
CA ALA A 218 -1.76 -17.12 -4.85
C ALA A 218 -0.87 -18.38 -4.95
N GLU A 219 -1.28 -19.48 -4.32
CA GLU A 219 -0.59 -20.77 -4.35
C GLU A 219 -1.59 -21.93 -4.35
N ASP A 220 -1.13 -23.11 -4.73
CA ASP A 220 -1.91 -24.34 -4.60
C ASP A 220 -2.24 -24.59 -3.13
N GLY A 221 -3.48 -24.97 -2.84
CA GLY A 221 -3.89 -25.22 -1.48
C GLY A 221 -5.39 -25.33 -1.29
N VAL A 222 -5.79 -25.44 -0.03
CA VAL A 222 -7.20 -25.44 0.38
C VAL A 222 -7.50 -24.10 1.02
N TYR A 223 -8.56 -23.45 0.54
CA TYR A 223 -9.03 -22.16 0.99
C TYR A 223 -10.42 -22.33 1.63
N THR A 224 -10.55 -21.94 2.89
CA THR A 224 -11.82 -22.01 3.61
C THR A 224 -12.58 -20.69 3.46
N LEU A 225 -13.83 -20.80 3.02
CA LEU A 225 -14.81 -19.73 2.92
C LEU A 225 -15.76 -19.76 4.11
N GLY A 226 -16.20 -18.59 4.56
CA GLY A 226 -17.38 -18.45 5.41
C GLY A 226 -18.66 -18.33 4.58
N ALA A 227 -19.79 -18.67 5.19
CA ALA A 227 -21.10 -18.32 4.66
C ALA A 227 -21.17 -16.80 4.45
N TYR A 228 -21.48 -16.38 3.24
CA TYR A 228 -21.38 -15.00 2.76
C TYR A 228 -22.14 -13.98 3.60
N GLU A 229 -23.28 -14.40 4.15
CA GLU A 229 -24.22 -13.58 4.90
C GLU A 229 -23.85 -13.47 6.38
N GLN A 230 -22.79 -14.16 6.83
CA GLN A 230 -22.36 -14.21 8.22
C GLN A 230 -20.91 -13.76 8.40
N SER A 231 -20.63 -13.08 9.51
CA SER A 231 -19.27 -12.87 9.96
C SER A 231 -18.88 -14.02 10.90
N ASN A 232 -18.04 -14.92 10.41
CA ASN A 232 -17.53 -16.07 11.19
C ASN A 232 -15.99 -16.11 11.23
N GLY A 233 -15.35 -14.99 10.89
CA GLY A 233 -13.89 -14.85 10.86
C GLY A 233 -13.21 -15.46 9.63
N GLN A 234 -13.97 -16.01 8.68
CA GLN A 234 -13.46 -16.48 7.40
C GLN A 234 -13.74 -15.46 6.29
N PRO A 235 -12.94 -15.47 5.20
CA PRO A 235 -13.24 -14.71 3.99
C PRO A 235 -14.59 -15.11 3.39
N ILE A 236 -15.34 -14.15 2.83
CA ILE A 236 -16.62 -14.40 2.16
C ILE A 236 -16.45 -14.85 0.70
N ALA A 237 -15.25 -14.69 0.14
CA ALA A 237 -14.92 -15.11 -1.21
C ALA A 237 -13.45 -15.53 -1.37
N VAL A 238 -13.19 -16.47 -2.28
CA VAL A 238 -11.86 -16.79 -2.80
C VAL A 238 -11.78 -16.22 -4.20
N LYS A 239 -10.77 -15.39 -4.44
CA LYS A 239 -10.43 -14.79 -5.71
C LYS A 239 -9.25 -15.55 -6.32
N ILE A 240 -9.47 -16.22 -7.45
CA ILE A 240 -8.49 -17.09 -8.11
C ILE A 240 -8.05 -16.46 -9.44
N PRO A 241 -6.75 -16.26 -9.69
CA PRO A 241 -6.28 -15.69 -10.95
C PRO A 241 -6.56 -16.63 -12.12
N ARG A 242 -7.14 -16.09 -13.20
CA ARG A 242 -7.37 -16.78 -14.49
C ARG A 242 -6.36 -16.33 -15.56
N GLY A 243 -5.45 -15.43 -15.21
CA GLY A 243 -4.47 -14.83 -16.13
C GLY A 243 -5.01 -13.64 -16.92
N ALA A 244 -4.16 -13.03 -17.74
CA ALA A 244 -4.52 -11.83 -18.49
C ALA A 244 -5.50 -12.14 -19.62
N ASP A 245 -6.42 -11.21 -19.88
CA ASP A 245 -7.21 -11.18 -21.11
C ASP A 245 -6.27 -10.92 -22.30
N PRO A 246 -6.28 -11.76 -23.35
CA PRO A 246 -5.30 -11.68 -24.43
C PRO A 246 -5.45 -10.44 -25.32
N VAL A 247 -6.58 -9.73 -25.25
CA VAL A 247 -6.85 -8.54 -26.07
C VAL A 247 -6.52 -7.27 -25.30
N THR A 248 -6.96 -7.19 -24.05
CA THR A 248 -6.86 -5.98 -23.23
C THR A 248 -5.66 -6.00 -22.28
N GLY A 249 -5.05 -7.16 -22.04
CA GLY A 249 -3.98 -7.36 -21.06
C GLY A 249 -4.44 -7.29 -19.60
N LYS A 250 -5.73 -7.09 -19.35
CA LYS A 250 -6.30 -6.95 -18.00
C LYS A 250 -6.40 -8.30 -17.30
N GLN A 251 -6.17 -8.33 -16.00
CA GLN A 251 -6.22 -9.59 -15.27
C GLN A 251 -7.64 -10.14 -15.16
N ARG A 252 -7.83 -11.42 -15.46
CA ARG A 252 -9.11 -12.14 -15.29
C ARG A 252 -9.09 -12.95 -14.00
N TRP A 253 -10.25 -13.12 -13.40
CA TRP A 253 -10.42 -13.73 -12.09
C TRP A 253 -11.65 -14.63 -12.05
N PHE A 254 -11.57 -15.68 -11.24
CA PHE A 254 -12.75 -16.33 -10.67
C PHE A 254 -12.99 -15.83 -9.25
N TYR A 255 -14.25 -15.60 -8.89
CA TYR A 255 -14.69 -15.39 -7.51
C TYR A 255 -15.59 -16.54 -7.13
N ILE A 256 -15.28 -17.21 -6.02
CA ILE A 256 -16.06 -18.31 -5.47
C ILE A 256 -16.69 -17.85 -4.16
N GLU A 257 -18.01 -18.04 -4.04
CA GLU A 257 -18.80 -17.64 -2.87
C GLU A 257 -19.64 -18.80 -2.34
N TYR A 258 -19.75 -18.88 -1.01
CA TYR A 258 -20.62 -19.82 -0.33
C TYR A 258 -21.84 -19.09 0.25
N ARG A 259 -22.99 -19.19 -0.43
CA ARG A 259 -24.22 -18.45 -0.07
C ARG A 259 -25.16 -19.30 0.76
N GLN A 260 -25.81 -18.71 1.75
CA GLN A 260 -26.81 -19.35 2.61
C GLN A 260 -28.13 -18.58 2.59
N SER A 261 -29.24 -19.26 2.90
CA SER A 261 -30.55 -18.61 2.93
C SER A 261 -30.77 -17.77 4.19
N LEU A 262 -30.06 -16.65 4.27
CA LEU A 262 -30.03 -15.76 5.43
C LEU A 262 -30.12 -14.31 4.98
N ALA A 263 -30.65 -13.45 5.86
CA ALA A 263 -30.75 -12.01 5.62
C ALA A 263 -31.33 -11.69 4.22
N HIS A 264 -30.60 -10.92 3.40
CA HIS A 264 -31.03 -10.53 2.06
C HIS A 264 -31.02 -11.68 1.04
N ASP A 265 -30.44 -12.83 1.38
CA ASP A 265 -30.52 -14.08 0.59
C ASP A 265 -31.55 -15.08 1.14
N SER A 266 -32.44 -14.65 2.04
CA SER A 266 -33.55 -15.48 2.54
C SER A 266 -34.50 -15.99 1.44
N PHE A 267 -34.54 -15.36 0.26
CA PHE A 267 -35.30 -15.85 -0.90
C PHE A 267 -34.79 -17.21 -1.42
N LEU A 268 -33.55 -17.60 -1.09
CA LEU A 268 -32.98 -18.88 -1.49
C LEU A 268 -33.78 -20.07 -0.98
N ALA A 269 -34.29 -20.03 0.25
CA ALA A 269 -35.10 -21.10 0.82
C ALA A 269 -36.38 -21.38 0.01
N ALA A 270 -36.96 -20.35 -0.62
CA ALA A 270 -38.12 -20.51 -1.49
C ALA A 270 -37.75 -21.06 -2.88
N ARG A 271 -36.48 -20.93 -3.29
CA ARG A 271 -35.96 -21.45 -4.55
C ARG A 271 -35.51 -22.92 -4.42
N SER A 272 -35.00 -23.31 -3.26
CA SER A 272 -34.64 -24.69 -2.95
C SER A 272 -35.84 -25.61 -3.21
N TYR A 273 -35.62 -26.68 -4.00
CA TYR A 273 -36.58 -27.78 -4.23
C TYR A 273 -37.80 -27.52 -5.14
N THR A 274 -37.93 -26.36 -5.78
CA THR A 274 -39.13 -26.08 -6.61
C THR A 274 -39.20 -26.86 -7.94
N LEU A 275 -38.08 -27.29 -8.54
CA LEU A 275 -38.05 -27.94 -9.86
C LEU A 275 -36.82 -28.87 -10.11
N TYR A 276 -36.61 -29.92 -9.32
CA TYR A 276 -35.46 -30.86 -9.50
C TYR A 276 -34.08 -30.17 -9.42
N ARG A 277 -33.95 -29.20 -8.52
CA ARG A 277 -32.74 -28.40 -8.32
C ARG A 277 -31.95 -28.96 -7.14
N GLY A 278 -30.63 -29.01 -7.28
CA GLY A 278 -29.76 -29.05 -6.11
C GLY A 278 -29.87 -27.74 -5.35
N ASP A 279 -29.69 -27.77 -4.03
CA ASP A 279 -29.74 -26.53 -3.27
C ASP A 279 -28.45 -25.73 -3.52
N VAL A 280 -28.60 -24.45 -3.90
CA VAL A 280 -27.45 -23.55 -4.05
C VAL A 280 -26.70 -23.40 -2.72
N THR A 281 -27.39 -23.57 -1.58
CA THR A 281 -26.79 -23.47 -0.25
C THR A 281 -25.95 -24.69 0.14
N GLU A 282 -26.03 -25.77 -0.63
CA GLU A 282 -25.18 -26.97 -0.49
C GLU A 282 -23.92 -26.91 -1.36
N GLY A 283 -23.81 -25.89 -2.22
CA GLY A 283 -22.70 -25.73 -3.16
C GLY A 283 -22.10 -24.33 -3.12
N VAL A 284 -21.22 -24.04 -4.09
CA VAL A 284 -20.63 -22.70 -4.24
C VAL A 284 -20.97 -22.07 -5.58
N LEU A 285 -21.21 -20.77 -5.56
CA LEU A 285 -21.36 -19.96 -6.77
C LEU A 285 -20.00 -19.54 -7.28
N VAL A 286 -19.83 -19.55 -8.59
CA VAL A 286 -18.60 -19.12 -9.23
C VAL A 286 -18.90 -18.03 -10.26
N ARG A 287 -18.22 -16.90 -10.11
CA ARG A 287 -18.30 -15.77 -11.04
C ARG A 287 -16.98 -15.55 -11.74
N MET A 288 -17.04 -15.11 -12.99
CA MET A 288 -15.90 -14.64 -13.75
C MET A 288 -15.94 -13.12 -13.90
N VAL A 289 -14.78 -12.49 -13.77
CA VAL A 289 -14.60 -11.04 -13.84
C VAL A 289 -13.29 -10.70 -14.56
N THR A 290 -13.28 -9.63 -15.34
CA THR A 290 -12.08 -9.03 -15.90
C THR A 290 -11.80 -7.71 -15.18
N GLU A 291 -10.54 -7.44 -14.83
CA GLU A 291 -10.16 -6.25 -14.08
C GLU A 291 -10.55 -4.96 -14.79
N GLY A 292 -11.19 -4.05 -14.04
CA GLY A 292 -11.69 -2.79 -14.57
C GLY A 292 -12.81 -2.96 -15.59
N GLU A 293 -13.41 -4.14 -15.72
CA GLU A 293 -14.71 -4.32 -16.35
C GLU A 293 -15.79 -4.42 -15.25
N PRO A 294 -16.82 -3.58 -15.28
CA PRO A 294 -17.82 -3.50 -14.21
C PRO A 294 -18.85 -4.64 -14.23
N ARG A 295 -18.70 -5.61 -15.15
CA ARG A 295 -19.67 -6.68 -15.39
C ARG A 295 -19.14 -8.00 -14.87
N SER A 296 -19.89 -8.61 -13.96
CA SER A 296 -19.63 -9.98 -13.51
C SER A 296 -20.51 -11.00 -14.22
N ARG A 297 -20.02 -12.24 -14.33
CA ARG A 297 -20.72 -13.34 -14.99
C ARG A 297 -20.71 -14.59 -14.13
N VAL A 298 -21.88 -15.00 -13.62
CA VAL A 298 -22.00 -16.31 -12.97
C VAL A 298 -21.86 -17.43 -13.99
N LEU A 299 -21.19 -18.50 -13.58
CA LEU A 299 -20.94 -19.69 -14.38
C LEU A 299 -21.86 -20.82 -13.95
N HIS A 300 -22.30 -21.63 -14.91
CA HIS A 300 -23.11 -22.80 -14.61
C HIS A 300 -22.21 -24.03 -14.41
N MET A 301 -22.09 -24.49 -13.16
CA MET A 301 -21.17 -25.57 -12.79
C MET A 301 -21.75 -26.97 -12.95
N LYS A 302 -23.01 -27.08 -13.38
CA LYS A 302 -23.70 -28.35 -13.66
C LYS A 302 -24.06 -28.51 -15.14
N PRO A 303 -23.09 -28.56 -16.08
CA PRO A 303 -23.38 -28.52 -17.51
C PRO A 303 -24.16 -29.74 -18.03
N ASP A 304 -24.16 -30.86 -17.30
CA ASP A 304 -24.91 -32.08 -17.66
C ASP A 304 -26.16 -32.30 -16.80
N ALA A 305 -26.66 -31.26 -16.12
CA ALA A 305 -27.84 -31.36 -15.27
C ALA A 305 -29.08 -31.86 -16.02
N TYR A 306 -29.94 -32.61 -15.33
CA TYR A 306 -31.20 -33.12 -15.85
C TYR A 306 -32.05 -32.03 -16.54
N PHE A 307 -32.06 -30.81 -15.99
CA PHE A 307 -32.78 -29.68 -16.58
C PHE A 307 -32.32 -29.37 -18.01
N LYS A 308 -31.01 -29.33 -18.25
CA LYS A 308 -30.45 -29.10 -19.59
C LYS A 308 -30.80 -30.22 -20.54
N GLN A 309 -30.73 -31.48 -20.09
CA GLN A 309 -31.12 -32.63 -20.90
C GLN A 309 -32.61 -32.59 -21.28
N ARG A 310 -33.47 -32.13 -20.36
CA ARG A 310 -34.92 -32.11 -20.53
C ARG A 310 -35.43 -30.93 -21.36
N TYR A 311 -34.79 -29.76 -21.22
CA TYR A 311 -35.26 -28.49 -21.77
C TYR A 311 -34.30 -27.84 -22.78
N GLY A 312 -33.10 -28.38 -22.97
CA GLY A 312 -32.11 -27.87 -23.91
C GLY A 312 -31.44 -26.55 -23.49
N MET A 313 -31.56 -26.14 -22.23
CA MET A 313 -31.00 -24.89 -21.70
C MET A 313 -30.55 -25.04 -20.24
N ASN A 314 -29.59 -24.22 -19.82
CA ASN A 314 -29.06 -24.20 -18.45
C ASN A 314 -30.08 -23.63 -17.44
N ASP A 315 -30.08 -24.14 -16.20
CA ASP A 315 -30.93 -23.62 -15.12
C ASP A 315 -30.14 -22.61 -14.28
N TRP A 316 -30.33 -21.33 -14.58
CA TRP A 316 -29.66 -20.22 -13.86
C TRP A 316 -30.15 -19.99 -12.43
N LYS A 317 -31.07 -20.84 -11.93
CA LYS A 317 -31.44 -20.92 -10.52
C LYS A 317 -30.77 -22.10 -9.78
N ASP A 318 -29.97 -22.92 -10.49
CA ASP A 318 -29.14 -23.98 -9.91
C ASP A 318 -27.74 -24.07 -10.58
N PRO A 319 -26.93 -22.99 -10.58
CA PRO A 319 -25.62 -23.01 -11.22
C PRO A 319 -24.48 -23.46 -10.29
N ALA A 320 -24.74 -23.72 -9.01
CA ALA A 320 -23.71 -23.97 -8.01
C ALA A 320 -22.91 -25.27 -8.27
N MET A 321 -21.62 -25.25 -7.94
CA MET A 321 -20.78 -26.45 -7.92
C MET A 321 -21.11 -27.28 -6.69
N ALA A 322 -21.36 -28.59 -6.86
CA ALA A 322 -21.69 -29.47 -5.74
C ALA A 322 -20.43 -29.99 -5.02
N ILE A 323 -20.61 -30.50 -3.80
CA ILE A 323 -19.52 -31.11 -3.02
C ILE A 323 -18.96 -32.31 -3.80
N GLY A 324 -17.64 -32.36 -3.95
CA GLY A 324 -16.92 -33.40 -4.68
C GLY A 324 -16.73 -33.10 -6.17
N ASP A 325 -17.42 -32.09 -6.72
CA ASP A 325 -17.21 -31.66 -8.09
C ASP A 325 -15.91 -30.85 -8.23
N SER A 326 -15.36 -30.88 -9.45
CA SER A 326 -14.17 -30.14 -9.82
C SER A 326 -14.34 -29.51 -11.19
N PHE A 327 -13.81 -28.31 -11.35
CA PHE A 327 -13.75 -27.62 -12.64
C PHE A 327 -12.30 -27.26 -12.97
N THR A 328 -11.88 -27.55 -14.20
CA THR A 328 -10.62 -27.09 -14.77
C THR A 328 -10.91 -26.09 -15.87
N ASP A 329 -10.45 -24.85 -15.70
CA ASP A 329 -10.59 -23.82 -16.72
C ASP A 329 -9.76 -24.20 -17.95
N PRO A 330 -10.38 -24.33 -19.15
CA PRO A 330 -9.67 -24.75 -20.34
C PRO A 330 -8.63 -23.73 -20.83
N ASP A 331 -8.80 -22.44 -20.46
CA ASP A 331 -7.89 -21.38 -20.89
C ASP A 331 -6.64 -21.29 -20.00
N SER A 332 -6.82 -21.27 -18.67
CA SER A 332 -5.71 -21.07 -17.72
C SER A 332 -5.14 -22.36 -17.13
N GLY A 333 -5.84 -23.50 -17.26
CA GLY A 333 -5.49 -24.76 -16.61
C GLY A 333 -5.76 -24.79 -15.11
N VAL A 334 -6.21 -23.66 -14.52
CA VAL A 334 -6.59 -23.58 -13.11
C VAL A 334 -7.69 -24.58 -12.82
N THR A 335 -7.48 -25.40 -11.78
CA THR A 335 -8.46 -26.36 -11.30
C THR A 335 -8.91 -25.97 -9.91
N PHE A 336 -10.22 -25.98 -9.67
CA PHE A 336 -10.75 -25.86 -8.32
C PHE A 336 -11.87 -26.86 -8.07
N SER A 337 -11.97 -27.32 -6.83
CA SER A 337 -12.92 -28.35 -6.39
C SER A 337 -13.55 -27.96 -5.06
N LEU A 338 -14.85 -28.19 -4.90
CA LEU A 338 -15.52 -28.03 -3.61
C LEU A 338 -15.33 -29.30 -2.79
N LEU A 339 -14.53 -29.23 -1.72
CA LEU A 339 -14.22 -30.38 -0.86
C LEU A 339 -15.28 -30.62 0.21
N SER A 340 -15.78 -29.54 0.82
CA SER A 340 -16.73 -29.60 1.93
C SER A 340 -17.62 -28.36 1.94
N ALA A 341 -18.86 -28.50 2.42
CA ALA A 341 -19.75 -27.41 2.76
C ALA A 341 -20.70 -27.86 3.88
N ASN A 342 -20.91 -27.03 4.91
CA ASN A 342 -21.63 -27.44 6.13
C ASN A 342 -22.66 -26.43 6.67
N GLY A 343 -22.99 -25.40 5.88
CA GLY A 343 -23.88 -24.30 6.23
C GLY A 343 -23.20 -23.12 6.92
N ASN A 344 -21.95 -23.27 7.36
CA ASN A 344 -21.15 -22.20 7.96
C ASN A 344 -19.85 -21.94 7.20
N THR A 345 -19.17 -22.99 6.74
CA THR A 345 -17.95 -22.89 5.94
C THR A 345 -17.99 -23.82 4.73
N ALA A 346 -17.18 -23.48 3.72
CA ALA A 346 -16.91 -24.35 2.58
C ALA A 346 -15.40 -24.38 2.28
N ASP A 347 -14.84 -25.56 2.04
CA ASP A 347 -13.43 -25.73 1.71
C ASP A 347 -13.24 -25.92 0.21
N ILE A 348 -12.44 -25.05 -0.40
CA ILE A 348 -12.14 -25.08 -1.84
C ILE A 348 -10.70 -25.49 -2.04
N SER A 349 -10.48 -26.63 -2.70
CA SER A 349 -9.15 -26.95 -3.24
C SER A 349 -8.92 -26.09 -4.46
N VAL A 350 -7.79 -25.41 -4.52
CA VAL A 350 -7.32 -24.66 -5.69
C VAL A 350 -5.97 -25.22 -6.10
N GLN A 351 -5.87 -25.58 -7.36
CA GLN A 351 -4.63 -25.86 -8.05
C GLN A 351 -4.52 -24.79 -9.13
N LEU A 352 -3.61 -23.84 -8.91
CA LEU A 352 -3.23 -22.88 -9.92
C LEU A 352 -2.50 -23.70 -10.97
N GLY A 353 -3.24 -24.13 -11.99
CA GLY A 353 -2.75 -25.06 -12.99
C GLY A 353 -1.34 -24.67 -13.42
N SER A 354 -0.46 -25.65 -13.57
CA SER A 354 0.74 -25.41 -14.36
C SER A 354 0.23 -25.05 -15.75
N ALA A 355 0.10 -23.77 -16.07
CA ALA A 355 0.00 -23.36 -17.45
C ALA A 355 1.38 -23.66 -18.04
N ALA A 356 1.63 -24.93 -18.37
CA ALA A 356 2.81 -25.33 -19.11
C ALA A 356 2.82 -24.45 -20.37
N GLY A 357 3.75 -23.49 -20.39
CA GLY A 357 3.91 -22.53 -21.47
C GLY A 357 3.32 -21.12 -21.28
N GLN A 358 2.74 -20.72 -20.14
CA GLN A 358 2.38 -19.30 -19.91
C GLN A 358 3.03 -18.68 -18.69
N CYS A 359 3.70 -17.54 -18.92
CA CYS A 359 4.37 -16.77 -17.90
C CYS A 359 3.38 -15.91 -17.09
N LEU A 360 3.11 -16.28 -15.83
CA LEU A 360 2.41 -15.47 -14.85
C LEU A 360 3.43 -14.64 -14.05
N LYS A 361 3.36 -13.31 -14.18
CA LYS A 361 4.20 -12.39 -13.43
C LYS A 361 3.67 -12.17 -12.01
N ALA A 362 4.56 -12.09 -11.02
CA ALA A 362 4.18 -11.78 -9.64
C ALA A 362 5.14 -10.74 -9.02
N ALA A 363 4.64 -10.00 -8.03
CA ALA A 363 5.47 -9.07 -7.27
C ALA A 363 6.63 -9.82 -6.58
N PRO A 364 7.89 -9.36 -6.72
CA PRO A 364 9.02 -10.01 -6.06
C PRO A 364 8.91 -9.83 -4.54
N THR A 365 9.46 -10.79 -3.80
CA THR A 365 9.64 -10.61 -2.35
C THR A 365 10.95 -9.89 -2.08
N VAL A 366 10.91 -8.86 -1.22
CA VAL A 366 12.10 -8.10 -0.80
C VAL A 366 12.22 -8.23 0.71
N THR A 367 13.30 -8.87 1.17
CA THR A 367 13.54 -9.11 2.60
C THR A 367 14.83 -8.43 3.03
N ALA A 368 14.78 -7.62 4.08
CA ALA A 368 15.99 -7.07 4.70
C ALA A 368 16.76 -8.19 5.41
N VAL A 369 18.00 -8.46 4.99
CA VAL A 369 18.91 -9.38 5.70
C VAL A 369 19.53 -8.66 6.89
N GLN A 370 19.91 -7.40 6.68
CA GLN A 370 20.29 -6.48 7.73
C GLN A 370 19.38 -5.25 7.64
N SER A 371 18.51 -5.07 8.64
CA SER A 371 17.52 -3.99 8.65
C SER A 371 18.03 -2.70 9.28
N VAL A 372 19.15 -2.71 10.01
CA VAL A 372 19.69 -1.54 10.71
C VAL A 372 21.20 -1.42 10.51
N ALA A 373 21.67 -0.20 10.23
CA ALA A 373 23.08 0.17 10.23
C ALA A 373 23.26 1.61 10.75
N SER A 374 24.42 1.91 11.34
CA SER A 374 24.71 3.20 11.97
C SER A 374 25.97 3.85 11.41
N GLY A 375 25.98 5.18 11.34
CA GLY A 375 27.14 5.99 10.92
C GLY A 375 26.98 7.45 11.36
N ASN A 376 28.06 8.23 11.33
CA ASN A 376 27.97 9.67 11.53
C ASN A 376 27.26 10.33 10.34
N ALA A 377 26.87 11.60 10.49
CA ALA A 377 26.33 12.37 9.37
C ALA A 377 27.37 12.47 8.23
N GLY A 378 26.98 12.08 7.01
CA GLY A 378 27.87 12.00 5.85
C GLY A 378 28.50 10.61 5.62
N ASP A 379 28.39 9.69 6.58
CA ASP A 379 28.95 8.35 6.44
C ASP A 379 28.12 7.49 5.47
N THR A 380 28.81 6.56 4.81
CA THR A 380 28.19 5.56 3.94
C THR A 380 28.10 4.22 4.68
N VAL A 381 26.88 3.70 4.83
CA VAL A 381 26.63 2.38 5.43
C VAL A 381 26.12 1.40 4.38
N GLN A 382 26.35 0.11 4.59
CA GLN A 382 25.93 -0.94 3.66
C GLN A 382 24.77 -1.75 4.23
N TYR A 383 23.81 -2.08 3.37
CA TYR A 383 22.69 -2.96 3.67
C TYR A 383 22.68 -4.13 2.70
N SER A 384 22.29 -5.31 3.19
CA SER A 384 21.99 -6.47 2.34
C SER A 384 20.48 -6.73 2.32
N VAL A 385 19.92 -6.80 1.11
CA VAL A 385 18.52 -7.17 0.85
C VAL A 385 18.46 -8.40 -0.02
N ARG A 386 17.60 -9.35 0.33
CA ARG A 386 17.33 -10.55 -0.48
C ARG A 386 16.12 -10.29 -1.36
N ILE A 387 16.29 -10.48 -2.65
CA ILE A 387 15.23 -10.40 -3.67
C ILE A 387 14.89 -11.82 -4.11
N GLU A 388 13.61 -12.15 -4.19
CA GLU A 388 13.11 -13.42 -4.73
C GLU A 388 12.14 -13.15 -5.87
N ASN A 389 12.37 -13.79 -7.01
CA ASN A 389 11.42 -13.75 -8.13
C ASN A 389 10.28 -14.74 -7.86
N ARG A 390 9.05 -14.23 -7.86
CA ARG A 390 7.82 -14.99 -7.59
C ARG A 390 7.03 -15.31 -8.87
N ASP A 391 7.56 -14.99 -10.03
CA ASP A 391 7.00 -15.38 -11.32
C ASP A 391 6.79 -16.91 -11.38
N SER A 392 5.83 -17.37 -12.20
CA SER A 392 5.64 -18.79 -12.49
C SER A 392 6.86 -19.38 -13.19
N ALA A 393 7.08 -20.70 -13.05
CA ALA A 393 8.23 -21.41 -13.63
C ALA A 393 8.39 -21.23 -15.16
N ASP A 394 7.29 -21.02 -15.89
CA ASP A 394 7.28 -20.81 -17.34
C ASP A 394 7.72 -19.39 -17.79
N CYS A 395 8.02 -18.50 -16.84
CA CYS A 395 8.55 -17.17 -17.15
C CYS A 395 10.04 -17.20 -17.49
N ALA A 396 10.45 -16.35 -18.43
CA ALA A 396 11.84 -15.97 -18.54
C ALA A 396 12.29 -15.24 -17.27
N ALA A 397 13.61 -15.25 -17.02
CA ALA A 397 14.19 -14.49 -15.93
C ALA A 397 13.82 -13.00 -16.02
N THR A 398 13.57 -12.38 -14.86
CA THR A 398 13.18 -10.98 -14.74
C THR A 398 14.36 -10.16 -14.22
N ASP A 399 14.61 -9.03 -14.87
CA ASP A 399 15.56 -8.02 -14.42
C ASP A 399 14.87 -7.07 -13.43
N TYR A 400 15.30 -7.09 -12.17
CA TYR A 400 14.83 -6.16 -11.14
C TYR A 400 15.86 -5.09 -10.88
N ARG A 401 15.44 -3.82 -10.96
CA ARG A 401 16.19 -2.68 -10.42
C ARG A 401 15.84 -2.51 -8.95
N VAL A 402 16.84 -2.60 -8.09
CA VAL A 402 16.76 -2.39 -6.64
C VAL A 402 17.28 -0.99 -6.33
N ALA A 403 16.44 -0.16 -5.72
CA ALA A 403 16.77 1.22 -5.37
C ALA A 403 16.16 1.63 -4.03
N ALA A 404 16.87 2.49 -3.31
CA ALA A 404 16.37 3.15 -2.11
C ALA A 404 15.66 4.47 -2.45
N SER A 405 14.57 4.78 -1.75
CA SER A 405 13.94 6.11 -1.76
C SER A 405 14.51 6.92 -0.60
N LEU A 406 15.15 8.04 -0.92
CA LEU A 406 15.97 8.78 0.05
C LEU A 406 15.42 10.19 0.32
N LEU A 407 15.77 10.72 1.48
CA LEU A 407 15.57 12.13 1.82
C LEU A 407 16.47 13.04 0.98
N SER A 408 16.11 14.32 0.90
CA SER A 408 16.91 15.31 0.18
C SER A 408 18.35 15.37 0.73
N GLY A 409 19.34 15.36 -0.16
CA GLY A 409 20.77 15.40 0.20
C GLY A 409 21.40 14.06 0.53
N TRP A 410 20.62 12.98 0.68
CA TRP A 410 21.11 11.62 0.85
C TRP A 410 21.38 10.96 -0.49
N GLN A 411 22.29 9.99 -0.52
CA GLN A 411 22.68 9.27 -1.74
C GLN A 411 22.68 7.77 -1.52
N ALA A 412 22.39 7.00 -2.57
CA ALA A 412 22.61 5.56 -2.57
C ALA A 412 22.95 5.07 -3.96
N ASN A 413 23.66 3.95 -4.03
CA ASN A 413 23.77 3.22 -5.28
C ASN A 413 22.43 2.55 -5.65
N THR A 414 22.35 2.13 -6.91
CA THR A 414 21.28 1.25 -7.39
C THR A 414 21.91 -0.03 -7.88
N ALA A 415 21.17 -1.12 -7.81
CA ALA A 415 21.63 -2.42 -8.31
C ALA A 415 20.58 -3.03 -9.24
N THR A 416 21.03 -3.90 -10.12
CA THR A 416 20.15 -4.68 -11.00
C THR A 416 20.46 -6.16 -10.80
N VAL A 417 19.42 -6.99 -10.75
CA VAL A 417 19.56 -8.44 -10.61
C VAL A 417 18.62 -9.15 -11.58
N THR A 418 19.15 -10.15 -12.27
CA THR A 418 18.38 -11.02 -13.18
C THR A 418 18.08 -12.32 -12.46
N LEU A 419 16.80 -12.60 -12.20
CA LEU A 419 16.37 -13.77 -11.45
C LEU A 419 15.43 -14.63 -12.30
N ALA A 420 15.78 -15.91 -12.47
CA ALA A 420 14.83 -16.91 -12.95
C ALA A 420 13.65 -17.04 -11.96
N PRO A 421 12.46 -17.50 -12.40
CA PRO A 421 11.36 -17.83 -11.50
C PRO A 421 11.80 -18.68 -10.30
N GLY A 422 11.39 -18.30 -9.08
CA GLY A 422 11.77 -18.94 -7.82
C GLY A 422 13.22 -18.71 -7.37
N ALA A 423 14.07 -18.10 -8.19
CA ALA A 423 15.44 -17.77 -7.81
C ALA A 423 15.48 -16.56 -6.89
N SER A 424 16.51 -16.50 -6.06
CA SER A 424 16.75 -15.39 -5.14
C SER A 424 18.22 -15.02 -5.06
N GLN A 425 18.47 -13.74 -4.81
CA GLN A 425 19.83 -13.21 -4.68
C GLN A 425 19.88 -12.08 -3.67
N GLN A 426 20.99 -11.99 -2.94
CA GLN A 426 21.27 -10.86 -2.07
C GLN A 426 21.96 -9.74 -2.85
N VAL A 427 21.55 -8.51 -2.57
CA VAL A 427 22.04 -7.31 -3.21
C VAL A 427 22.48 -6.32 -2.13
N THR A 428 23.64 -5.70 -2.32
CA THR A 428 24.17 -4.71 -1.39
C THR A 428 23.83 -3.29 -1.84
N LEU A 429 23.22 -2.52 -0.93
CA LEU A 429 22.98 -1.09 -1.11
C LEU A 429 23.89 -0.29 -0.16
N ALA A 430 24.69 0.60 -0.72
CA ALA A 430 25.48 1.59 0.00
C ALA A 430 24.68 2.89 0.07
N VAL A 431 24.34 3.34 1.27
CA VAL A 431 23.55 4.55 1.53
C VAL A 431 24.41 5.54 2.30
N THR A 432 24.54 6.76 1.76
CA THR A 432 25.27 7.88 2.35
C THR A 432 24.26 8.89 2.90
N SER A 433 24.35 9.19 4.20
CA SER A 433 23.53 10.23 4.81
C SER A 433 24.00 11.63 4.40
N ALA A 434 23.13 12.65 4.48
CA ALA A 434 23.58 14.02 4.28
C ALA A 434 24.54 14.43 5.42
N GLY A 435 25.59 15.20 5.11
CA GLY A 435 26.61 15.62 6.09
C GLY A 435 26.10 16.51 7.24
N ASN A 436 24.88 17.03 7.13
CA ASN A 436 24.19 17.82 8.14
C ASN A 436 22.97 17.09 8.75
N SER A 437 22.86 15.77 8.58
CA SER A 437 21.79 14.99 9.18
C SER A 437 21.87 15.07 10.70
N ALA A 438 20.73 15.29 11.36
CA ALA A 438 20.65 15.23 12.82
C ALA A 438 20.85 13.80 13.32
N ASP A 439 21.17 13.65 14.60
CA ASP A 439 21.20 12.35 15.25
C ASP A 439 19.78 11.75 15.33
N GLY A 440 19.65 10.46 15.00
CA GLY A 440 18.36 9.78 15.00
C GLY A 440 18.24 8.64 13.99
N ASN A 441 17.06 8.04 13.97
CA ASN A 441 16.72 6.93 13.07
C ASN A 441 15.98 7.45 11.83
N TYR A 442 16.47 7.07 10.66
CA TYR A 442 15.94 7.45 9.37
C TYR A 442 15.44 6.21 8.63
N ASN A 443 14.16 6.22 8.24
CA ASN A 443 13.61 5.14 7.42
C ASN A 443 14.15 5.25 5.99
N VAL A 444 14.63 4.13 5.46
CA VAL A 444 15.14 3.99 4.09
C VAL A 444 14.31 2.91 3.38
N PRO A 445 13.20 3.29 2.72
CA PRO A 445 12.43 2.36 1.91
C PRO A 445 13.27 1.85 0.74
N VAL A 446 13.25 0.54 0.52
CA VAL A 446 13.91 -0.11 -0.62
C VAL A 446 12.86 -0.81 -1.45
N THR A 447 12.92 -0.60 -2.77
CA THR A 447 12.01 -1.24 -3.74
C THR A 447 12.82 -1.98 -4.78
N ALA A 448 12.42 -3.22 -5.07
CA ALA A 448 12.83 -3.95 -6.26
C ALA A 448 11.71 -3.84 -7.30
N THR A 449 12.02 -3.26 -8.46
CA THR A 449 11.07 -2.98 -9.53
C THR A 449 11.53 -3.69 -10.80
N SER A 450 10.64 -4.44 -11.45
CA SER A 450 10.95 -5.04 -12.76
C SER A 450 11.25 -3.95 -13.78
N LEU A 451 12.32 -4.13 -14.55
CA LEU A 451 12.72 -3.21 -15.63
C LEU A 451 11.79 -3.30 -16.84
N ALA A 452 11.22 -4.47 -17.08
CA ALA A 452 10.30 -4.70 -18.20
C ALA A 452 8.88 -4.21 -17.89
N ASP A 453 8.47 -4.25 -16.62
CA ASP A 453 7.16 -3.81 -16.15
C ASP A 453 7.25 -3.18 -14.76
N THR A 454 7.18 -1.85 -14.71
CA THR A 454 7.34 -1.10 -13.45
C THR A 454 6.19 -1.27 -12.45
N SER A 455 5.08 -1.90 -12.85
CA SER A 455 3.98 -2.25 -11.94
C SER A 455 4.34 -3.45 -11.05
N VAL A 456 5.21 -4.34 -11.52
CA VAL A 456 5.72 -5.50 -10.78
C VAL A 456 6.86 -5.07 -9.87
N LYS A 457 6.54 -4.87 -8.58
CA LYS A 457 7.48 -4.40 -7.57
C LYS A 457 7.19 -4.95 -6.18
N GLY A 458 8.24 -5.08 -5.38
CA GLY A 458 8.17 -5.43 -3.96
C GLY A 458 9.04 -4.48 -3.14
N SER A 459 8.73 -4.31 -1.85
CA SER A 459 9.45 -3.37 -1.00
C SER A 459 9.69 -3.88 0.41
N THR A 460 10.68 -3.28 1.06
CA THR A 460 11.00 -3.44 2.48
C THR A 460 11.51 -2.11 3.05
N ASN A 461 11.62 -2.02 4.36
CA ASN A 461 12.15 -0.83 5.04
C ASN A 461 13.45 -1.16 5.77
N LEU A 462 14.43 -0.26 5.66
CA LEU A 462 15.68 -0.30 6.40
C LEU A 462 15.74 0.92 7.33
N THR A 463 16.62 0.87 8.33
CA THR A 463 16.86 1.97 9.27
C THR A 463 18.32 2.38 9.23
N TYR A 464 18.56 3.63 8.81
CA TYR A 464 19.85 4.29 9.02
C TYR A 464 19.81 5.03 10.35
N GLN A 465 20.70 4.67 11.27
CA GLN A 465 20.88 5.40 12.51
C GLN A 465 22.06 6.39 12.37
N VAL A 466 21.74 7.68 12.27
CA VAL A 466 22.76 8.74 12.36
C VAL A 466 23.10 8.89 13.84
N ILE A 467 24.35 8.61 14.18
CA ILE A 467 24.87 8.78 15.53
C ILE A 467 25.58 10.12 15.66
N ALA A 468 25.53 10.72 16.86
CA ALA A 468 26.24 11.94 17.14
C ALA A 468 27.74 11.75 16.91
N ALA A 469 28.37 12.67 16.18
CA ALA A 469 29.82 12.70 16.07
C ALA A 469 30.40 12.80 17.50
N PRO A 470 31.46 12.04 17.84
CA PRO A 470 32.10 12.16 19.14
C PRO A 470 32.52 13.62 19.34
N ALA A 471 32.13 14.22 20.46
CA ALA A 471 32.48 15.59 20.77
C ALA A 471 34.01 15.76 20.69
N ALA A 472 34.48 16.83 20.06
CA ALA A 472 35.90 17.20 20.10
C ALA A 472 36.32 17.30 21.57
N SER A 473 37.30 16.49 21.98
CA SER A 473 37.83 16.55 23.33
C SER A 473 38.57 17.89 23.52
N GLU A 474 38.52 18.46 24.73
CA GLU A 474 39.32 19.64 25.05
C GLU A 474 40.80 19.21 25.11
N LEU A 475 41.53 19.49 24.02
CA LEU A 475 42.96 19.21 23.88
C LEU A 475 43.73 20.50 23.63
N VAL A 476 44.47 20.96 24.64
CA VAL A 476 45.27 22.18 24.57
C VAL A 476 46.71 21.88 24.99
N ALA A 477 47.63 21.94 24.04
CA ALA A 477 49.06 21.89 24.30
C ALA A 477 49.58 23.29 24.69
N ASN A 478 50.36 23.37 25.76
CA ASN A 478 50.89 24.59 26.32
C ASN A 478 52.42 24.60 26.25
N ASN A 479 53.01 25.77 25.96
CA ASN A 479 54.46 25.88 25.80
C ASN A 479 55.21 25.51 27.10
N ASP A 480 56.33 24.80 26.94
CA ASP A 480 57.21 24.40 28.03
C ASP A 480 58.48 25.24 28.06
N LEU A 481 58.98 25.49 29.28
CA LEU A 481 60.29 26.08 29.51
C LEU A 481 61.10 25.20 30.46
N VAL A 482 62.26 24.72 29.99
CA VAL A 482 63.15 23.85 30.75
C VAL A 482 64.52 24.51 30.89
N ASN A 483 64.94 24.74 32.13
CA ASN A 483 66.28 25.20 32.44
C ASN A 483 67.16 24.00 32.81
N ILE A 484 68.29 23.83 32.11
CA ILE A 484 69.29 22.82 32.40
C ILE A 484 70.56 23.47 32.96
N SER A 485 71.22 22.84 33.93
CA SER A 485 72.46 23.35 34.54
C SER A 485 73.73 22.76 33.92
N SER A 486 73.58 21.74 33.08
CA SER A 486 74.69 21.07 32.38
C SER A 486 74.20 20.47 31.06
N LYS A 487 75.12 20.04 30.19
CA LYS A 487 74.80 19.43 28.88
C LYS A 487 74.49 17.92 28.97
N GLN A 488 73.89 17.48 30.08
CA GLN A 488 73.39 16.12 30.20
C GLN A 488 71.99 16.02 29.61
N ALA A 489 71.59 14.81 29.21
CA ALA A 489 70.24 14.56 28.70
C ALA A 489 69.19 14.83 29.80
N VAL A 490 68.09 15.48 29.42
CA VAL A 490 66.97 15.79 30.31
C VAL A 490 65.70 15.13 29.78
N THR A 491 64.87 14.61 30.69
CA THR A 491 63.54 14.09 30.36
C THR A 491 62.51 15.16 30.72
N ILE A 492 61.67 15.52 29.75
CA ILE A 492 60.72 16.62 29.82
C ILE A 492 59.31 16.02 29.78
N ALA A 493 58.54 16.22 30.83
CA ALA A 493 57.13 15.83 30.89
C ALA A 493 56.27 16.86 30.16
N VAL A 494 56.35 16.87 28.82
CA VAL A 494 55.68 17.87 27.96
C VAL A 494 54.16 17.94 28.16
N LYS A 495 53.55 16.86 28.66
CA LYS A 495 52.10 16.80 28.94
C LYS A 495 51.67 17.47 30.26
N ALA A 496 52.61 17.91 31.08
CA ALA A 496 52.33 18.24 32.49
C ALA A 496 51.51 19.53 32.68
N ASN A 497 51.61 20.46 31.75
CA ASN A 497 50.89 21.74 31.73
C ASN A 497 49.73 21.77 30.72
N ASP A 498 49.43 20.64 30.09
CA ASP A 498 48.44 20.55 29.03
C ASP A 498 47.03 20.25 29.56
N VAL A 499 46.03 20.66 28.79
CA VAL A 499 44.64 20.26 29.02
C VAL A 499 44.38 19.02 28.17
N ILE A 500 44.17 17.89 28.84
CA ILE A 500 43.85 16.60 28.22
C ILE A 500 42.62 16.04 28.96
N ALA A 501 41.54 15.75 28.22
CA ALA A 501 40.31 15.21 28.79
C ALA A 501 40.56 13.93 29.62
N GLN A 502 39.82 13.76 30.72
CA GLN A 502 40.02 12.66 31.65
C GLN A 502 39.82 11.30 30.96
N GLY A 503 40.87 10.45 30.99
CA GLY A 503 40.85 9.13 30.36
C GLY A 503 41.21 9.12 28.86
N ALA A 504 41.46 10.28 28.24
CA ALA A 504 41.91 10.35 26.86
C ALA A 504 43.35 9.82 26.71
N SER A 505 43.57 8.98 25.69
CA SER A 505 44.90 8.54 25.27
C SER A 505 45.41 9.49 24.20
N VAL A 506 46.55 10.15 24.44
CA VAL A 506 47.17 11.07 23.47
C VAL A 506 48.56 10.58 23.06
N THR A 507 48.85 10.63 21.77
CA THR A 507 50.18 10.39 21.21
C THR A 507 50.97 11.69 21.11
N VAL A 508 52.26 11.66 21.45
CA VAL A 508 53.17 12.81 21.33
C VAL A 508 54.05 12.64 20.11
N GLN A 509 54.06 13.63 19.24
CA GLN A 509 55.00 13.74 18.12
C GLN A 509 55.89 14.97 18.32
N VAL A 510 57.17 14.90 17.94
CA VAL A 510 58.12 16.00 18.13
C VAL A 510 58.82 16.37 16.83
N SER A 511 59.13 17.66 16.65
CA SER A 511 60.04 18.10 15.61
C SER A 511 61.50 17.85 16.01
N ALA A 512 62.41 17.81 15.03
CA ALA A 512 63.84 17.89 15.35
C ALA A 512 64.15 19.21 16.09
N ALA A 513 65.10 19.17 17.03
CA ALA A 513 65.68 20.35 17.64
C ALA A 513 66.90 20.82 16.83
N ALA A 514 67.22 22.11 16.87
CA ALA A 514 68.30 22.67 16.05
C ALA A 514 69.69 22.42 16.64
N LYS A 515 69.80 22.26 17.97
CA LYS A 515 71.07 22.18 18.71
C LYS A 515 71.11 20.99 19.69
N GLY A 516 70.30 19.96 19.45
CA GLY A 516 70.26 18.72 20.21
C GLY A 516 69.46 17.65 19.49
N SER A 517 69.33 16.48 20.10
CA SER A 517 68.42 15.42 19.63
C SER A 517 67.23 15.28 20.57
N VAL A 518 66.08 14.92 20.00
CA VAL A 518 64.84 14.64 20.73
C VAL A 518 64.38 13.22 20.48
N GLU A 519 63.87 12.58 21.51
CA GLU A 519 63.33 11.22 21.47
C GLU A 519 62.06 11.18 22.33
N VAL A 520 60.96 10.68 21.79
CA VAL A 520 59.73 10.43 22.57
C VAL A 520 59.88 9.07 23.27
N LEU A 521 59.69 9.05 24.58
CA LEU A 521 59.80 7.84 25.40
C LEU A 521 58.48 7.08 25.44
N SER A 522 58.52 5.82 25.91
CA SER A 522 57.33 4.94 25.94
C SER A 522 56.21 5.46 26.86
N ASP A 523 56.52 6.34 27.81
CA ASP A 523 55.54 6.99 28.69
C ASP A 523 54.99 8.31 28.12
N GLY A 524 55.43 8.72 26.93
CA GLY A 524 55.03 9.96 26.27
C GLY A 524 55.80 11.20 26.73
N SER A 525 56.78 11.08 27.63
CA SER A 525 57.73 12.15 27.92
C SER A 525 58.76 12.30 26.79
N VAL A 526 59.44 13.44 26.72
CA VAL A 526 60.44 13.72 25.67
C VAL A 526 61.83 13.82 26.28
N ARG A 527 62.77 13.02 25.80
CA ARG A 527 64.19 13.13 26.14
C ARG A 527 64.88 14.09 25.18
N TYR A 528 65.44 15.17 25.72
CA TYR A 528 66.29 16.10 24.98
C TYR A 528 67.76 15.89 25.35
N THR A 529 68.62 15.69 24.36
CA THR A 529 70.08 15.58 24.53
C THR A 529 70.77 16.76 23.85
N PRO A 530 71.32 17.71 24.61
CA PRO A 530 72.02 18.85 24.02
C PRO A 530 73.23 18.41 23.19
N ALA A 531 73.39 18.95 21.98
CA ALA A 531 74.60 18.71 21.20
C ALA A 531 75.80 19.43 21.84
N LYS A 532 77.02 18.99 21.50
CA LYS A 532 78.26 19.66 21.96
C LYS A 532 78.26 21.17 21.66
N ALA A 533 77.64 21.56 20.54
CA ALA A 533 77.51 22.94 20.06
C ALA A 533 76.46 23.80 20.79
N PHE A 534 75.58 23.23 21.63
CA PHE A 534 74.59 23.98 22.41
C PHE A 534 75.27 24.99 23.36
N LYS A 535 74.75 26.21 23.49
CA LYS A 535 75.38 27.29 24.29
C LYS A 535 74.42 28.04 25.21
N THR A 536 73.27 28.46 24.69
CA THR A 536 72.34 29.37 25.41
C THR A 536 70.93 28.81 25.43
N SER A 537 70.35 28.57 24.25
CA SER A 537 69.01 28.00 24.09
C SER A 537 68.84 27.19 22.81
N ASP A 538 67.84 26.32 22.82
CA ASP A 538 67.33 25.54 21.70
C ASP A 538 65.81 25.36 21.87
N SER A 539 65.14 24.97 20.79
CA SER A 539 63.70 24.77 20.81
C SER A 539 63.28 23.68 19.84
N PHE A 540 62.19 22.99 20.17
CA PHE A 540 61.48 22.08 19.28
C PHE A 540 59.97 22.16 19.57
N SER A 541 59.14 21.77 18.61
CA SER A 541 57.70 21.65 18.85
C SER A 541 57.31 20.23 19.20
N TYR A 542 56.23 20.09 19.96
CA TYR A 542 55.51 18.83 20.10
C TYR A 542 54.04 19.00 19.73
N THR A 543 53.43 17.92 19.26
CA THR A 543 52.01 17.83 18.92
C THR A 543 51.39 16.68 19.69
N LEU A 544 50.31 16.99 20.41
CA LEU A 544 49.41 16.00 20.97
C LEU A 544 48.35 15.63 19.93
N PHE A 545 48.01 14.35 19.85
CA PHE A 545 46.90 13.85 19.04
C PHE A 545 46.13 12.78 19.82
N ASP A 546 44.81 12.95 19.98
CA ASP A 546 43.92 12.05 20.74
C ASP A 546 43.16 11.06 19.84
N GLY A 547 43.42 11.05 18.52
CA GLY A 547 42.67 10.28 17.52
C GLY A 547 41.59 11.09 16.80
N ILE A 548 41.24 12.28 17.30
CA ILE A 548 40.16 13.16 16.79
C ILE A 548 40.69 14.57 16.48
N SER A 549 41.44 15.17 17.42
CA SER A 549 41.94 16.54 17.40
C SER A 549 43.45 16.58 17.66
N SER A 550 44.11 17.66 17.22
CA SER A 550 45.53 17.89 17.48
C SER A 550 45.79 19.28 18.04
N SER A 551 46.81 19.38 18.90
CA SER A 551 47.25 20.64 19.49
C SER A 551 48.77 20.66 19.59
N SER A 552 49.40 21.77 19.24
CA SER A 552 50.86 21.90 19.17
C SER A 552 51.38 23.00 20.09
N ALA A 553 52.52 22.74 20.72
CA ALA A 553 53.22 23.71 21.54
C ALA A 553 54.74 23.61 21.34
N THR A 554 55.46 24.59 21.88
CA THR A 554 56.92 24.70 21.78
C THR A 554 57.56 24.41 23.13
N VAL A 555 58.60 23.57 23.11
CA VAL A 555 59.53 23.41 24.24
C VAL A 555 60.73 24.31 24.00
N THR A 556 61.01 25.17 24.97
CA THR A 556 62.25 25.98 25.00
C THR A 556 63.18 25.43 26.06
N VAL A 557 64.42 25.10 25.66
CA VAL A 557 65.46 24.62 26.58
C VAL A 557 66.55 25.66 26.72
N THR A 558 66.88 26.06 27.94
CA THR A 558 67.87 27.10 28.26
C THR A 558 68.97 26.57 29.18
N LEU A 559 70.24 26.94 28.92
CA LEU A 559 71.37 26.59 29.79
C LEU A 559 71.53 27.66 30.89
N SER A 560 71.35 27.28 32.14
CA SER A 560 71.75 28.10 33.28
C SER A 560 73.28 28.05 33.41
N SER A 561 73.93 29.21 33.45
CA SER A 561 75.37 29.29 33.68
C SER A 561 75.71 28.87 35.11
N SER A 562 76.51 27.82 35.27
CA SER A 562 77.11 27.48 36.57
C SER A 562 78.18 28.52 36.92
N THR A 563 77.87 29.46 37.81
CA THR A 563 78.90 30.27 38.47
C THR A 563 79.59 29.43 39.53
N THR A 564 80.77 28.89 39.21
CA THR A 564 81.67 28.31 40.21
C THR A 564 82.47 29.44 40.87
N ASP A 565 82.06 29.75 42.09
CA ASP A 565 82.81 30.21 43.27
C ASP A 565 84.21 30.85 43.09
N THR A 566 84.32 32.11 43.50
CA THR A 566 85.29 32.49 44.56
C THR A 566 84.61 33.49 45.50
N GLY A 567 84.06 33.00 46.61
CA GLY A 567 83.76 33.80 47.77
C GLY A 567 85.03 34.44 48.31
N ASP A 568 85.02 35.78 48.37
CA ASP A 568 85.81 36.52 49.35
C ASP A 568 84.86 37.06 50.43
N THR A 569 85.10 36.50 51.60
CA THR A 569 84.75 36.81 52.98
C THR A 569 83.90 38.05 53.35
N SER A 570 82.92 37.76 54.23
CA SER A 570 82.74 38.39 55.56
C SER A 570 81.54 39.35 55.77
N THR A 571 80.69 38.91 56.72
CA THR A 571 79.90 39.69 57.71
C THR A 571 78.78 40.60 57.21
N GLY A 572 77.53 40.61 57.71
CA GLY A 572 76.88 40.01 58.88
C GLY A 572 75.65 40.86 59.26
N GLY A 573 74.60 40.24 59.83
CA GLY A 573 73.43 40.90 60.46
C GLY A 573 72.17 40.93 59.58
N SER A 574 71.14 40.09 59.80
CA SER A 574 70.14 40.14 60.90
C SER A 574 69.44 41.50 60.97
N THR A 575 68.14 41.67 60.71
CA THR A 575 66.93 41.04 61.29
C THR A 575 65.77 41.36 60.31
N GLY A 576 64.78 40.52 60.07
CA GLY A 576 63.72 40.12 60.99
C GLY A 576 62.44 40.93 60.68
N GLY A 577 61.33 40.26 60.35
CA GLY A 577 60.03 40.96 60.26
C GLY A 577 58.98 40.30 59.39
N LYS A 578 58.09 39.53 60.03
CA LYS A 578 56.82 39.01 59.51
C LYS A 578 55.93 40.12 58.94
N GLY A 579 55.07 39.78 57.98
CA GLY A 579 53.83 40.54 57.79
C GLY A 579 53.12 40.38 56.45
N LYS A 580 52.24 39.39 56.40
CA LYS A 580 50.90 39.35 55.77
C LYS A 580 50.51 40.36 54.67
N ASN A 581 49.79 39.75 53.72
CA ASN A 581 48.68 40.28 52.91
C ASN A 581 49.10 41.32 51.86
N ARG A 582 48.56 41.31 50.65
CA ARG A 582 47.23 40.88 50.23
C ARG A 582 47.23 40.63 48.73
#